data_AF-A0AAP7IPV0-F1
#
_entry.id   AF-A0AAP7IPV0-F1
#
_cell.length_a   1.000
_cell.length_b   1.000
_cell.length_c   1.000
_cell.angle_alpha   90.00
_cell.angle_beta   90.00
_cell.angle_gamma   90.00
#
_symmetry.space_group_name_H-M   'P 1'
#
loop_
_entity.id
_entity.type
_entity.pdbx_description
1 polymer ?
#
loop_
_entity_poly.entity_id
_entity_poly.type
_entity_poly.pdbx_seq_one_letter_code
_entity_poly.pdbx_strand_id
1 'polypeptide(L)'
;MANDKAKNNAYNRAQGQKYQAQAREYEAKHAANEEKLRRLREAKKKLETAITDYDTFKKNTEKIESDISESDFKGDIRNKFKTSVKTVTKDINSDINKHQANLSSLSGEIAGLELEQGNLLSWAANAWDTAANFFKSLV
;
A
#
# COMPACT_ATOMS: atom_id res chain seq x y z
N MET A 1 49.12 -23.57 -17.39
CA MET A 1 49.36 -23.61 -15.93
C MET A 1 49.16 -22.26 -15.25
N ALA A 2 49.98 -21.22 -15.48
CA ALA A 2 49.77 -19.90 -14.83
C ALA A 2 48.50 -19.16 -15.32
N ASN A 3 48.19 -19.28 -16.61
CA ASN A 3 47.01 -18.65 -17.23
C ASN A 3 45.68 -19.28 -16.74
N ASP A 4 45.69 -20.57 -16.41
CA ASP A 4 44.49 -21.31 -15.94
C ASP A 4 44.16 -20.97 -14.48
N LYS A 5 45.19 -20.76 -13.65
CA LYS A 5 45.03 -20.32 -12.25
C LYS A 5 44.47 -18.91 -12.16
N ALA A 6 44.93 -17.99 -13.01
CA ALA A 6 44.41 -16.63 -13.09
C ALA A 6 42.94 -16.61 -13.54
N LYS A 7 42.58 -17.41 -14.54
CA LYS A 7 41.19 -17.56 -15.01
C LYS A 7 40.26 -18.13 -13.95
N ASN A 8 40.67 -19.18 -13.25
CA ASN A 8 39.87 -19.78 -12.16
C ASN A 8 39.68 -18.79 -11.00
N ASN A 9 40.72 -18.05 -10.61
CA ASN A 9 40.60 -17.02 -9.58
C ASN A 9 39.69 -15.84 -9.98
N ALA A 10 39.67 -15.49 -11.27
CA ALA A 10 38.77 -14.45 -11.78
C ALA A 10 37.31 -14.95 -11.78
N TYR A 11 37.08 -16.18 -12.24
CA TYR A 11 35.76 -16.82 -12.20
C TYR A 11 35.21 -16.91 -10.77
N ASN A 12 36.04 -17.39 -9.83
CA ASN A 12 35.64 -17.52 -8.44
C ASN A 12 35.32 -16.17 -7.79
N ARG A 13 36.12 -15.12 -8.06
CA ARG A 13 35.78 -13.76 -7.61
C ARG A 13 34.45 -13.27 -8.19
N ALA A 14 34.21 -13.50 -9.48
CA ALA A 14 32.96 -13.09 -10.12
C ALA A 14 31.74 -13.80 -9.51
N GLN A 15 31.83 -15.10 -9.22
CA GLN A 15 30.73 -15.84 -8.58
C GLN A 15 30.48 -15.38 -7.14
N GLY A 16 31.53 -15.20 -6.33
CA GLY A 16 31.38 -14.65 -4.99
C GLY A 16 30.75 -13.25 -4.99
N GLN A 17 31.16 -12.38 -5.92
CA GLN A 17 30.56 -11.05 -6.09
C GLN A 17 29.07 -11.09 -6.45
N LYS A 18 28.62 -12.08 -7.23
CA LYS A 18 27.20 -12.23 -7.55
C LYS A 18 26.34 -12.49 -6.31
N TYR A 19 26.76 -13.40 -5.43
CA TYR A 19 26.02 -13.69 -4.21
C TYR A 19 25.99 -12.49 -3.25
N GLN A 20 27.11 -11.77 -3.13
CA GLN A 20 27.15 -10.54 -2.33
C GLN A 20 26.29 -9.42 -2.93
N ALA A 21 26.25 -9.29 -4.25
CA ALA A 21 25.39 -8.32 -4.92
C ALA A 21 23.91 -8.64 -4.68
N GLN A 22 23.54 -9.92 -4.73
CA GLN A 22 22.18 -10.36 -4.44
C GLN A 22 21.76 -10.06 -3.00
N ALA A 23 22.64 -10.29 -2.01
CA ALA A 23 22.36 -9.95 -0.63
C ALA A 23 22.09 -8.45 -0.43
N ARG A 24 22.95 -7.60 -1.02
CA ARG A 24 22.77 -6.14 -1.00
C ARG A 24 21.52 -5.69 -1.73
N GLU A 25 21.10 -6.38 -2.79
CA GLU A 25 19.86 -6.09 -3.50
C GLU A 25 18.65 -6.32 -2.59
N TYR A 26 18.63 -7.42 -1.82
CA TYR A 26 17.56 -7.68 -0.85
C TYR A 26 17.55 -6.65 0.28
N GLU A 27 18.70 -6.24 0.80
CA GLU A 27 18.82 -5.18 1.81
C GLU A 27 18.33 -3.83 1.27
N ALA A 28 18.70 -3.48 0.03
CA ALA A 28 18.25 -2.25 -0.62
C ALA A 28 16.74 -2.26 -0.87
N LYS A 29 16.19 -3.39 -1.32
CA LYS A 29 14.73 -3.57 -1.46
C LYS A 29 14.02 -3.44 -0.12
N HIS A 30 14.59 -4.01 0.96
CA HIS A 30 14.03 -3.89 2.29
C HIS A 30 13.92 -2.43 2.71
N ALA A 31 15.00 -1.65 2.58
CA ALA A 31 14.99 -0.23 2.92
C ALA A 31 14.00 0.58 2.06
N ALA A 32 13.91 0.30 0.76
CA ALA A 32 12.96 0.97 -0.14
C ALA A 32 11.49 0.65 0.22
N ASN A 33 11.21 -0.60 0.57
CA ASN A 33 9.88 -1.05 0.95
C ASN A 33 9.43 -0.46 2.30
N GLU A 34 10.32 -0.19 3.26
CA GLU A 34 9.96 0.52 4.51
C GLU A 34 9.34 1.89 4.24
N GLU A 35 10.01 2.70 3.40
CA GLU A 35 9.52 4.03 3.06
C GLU A 35 8.22 3.96 2.25
N LYS A 36 8.10 2.97 1.34
CA LYS A 36 6.85 2.73 0.61
C LYS A 36 5.71 2.38 1.57
N LEU A 37 5.93 1.44 2.50
CA LEU A 37 4.95 1.05 3.52
C LEU A 37 4.54 2.23 4.39
N ARG A 38 5.47 3.10 4.80
CA ARG A 38 5.16 4.32 5.56
C ARG A 38 4.19 5.21 4.79
N ARG A 39 4.48 5.52 3.52
CA ARG A 39 3.62 6.35 2.66
C ARG A 39 2.23 5.73 2.45
N LEU A 40 2.17 4.42 2.22
CA LEU A 40 0.90 3.71 2.02
C LEU A 40 0.03 3.73 3.30
N ARG A 41 0.64 3.52 4.48
CA ARG A 41 -0.07 3.61 5.78
C ARG A 41 -0.59 5.02 6.05
N GLU A 42 0.17 6.06 5.68
CA GLU A 42 -0.30 7.45 5.76
C GLU A 42 -1.47 7.72 4.81
N ALA A 43 -1.38 7.25 3.56
CA ALA A 43 -2.47 7.37 2.60
C ALA A 43 -3.73 6.64 3.07
N LYS A 44 -3.57 5.46 3.69
CA LYS A 44 -4.66 4.67 4.27
C LYS A 44 -5.40 5.47 5.33
N LYS A 45 -4.67 6.05 6.28
CA LYS A 45 -5.24 6.88 7.35
C LYS A 45 -6.00 8.10 6.79
N LYS A 46 -5.45 8.78 5.78
CA LYS A 46 -6.12 9.91 5.12
C LYS A 46 -7.44 9.49 4.46
N LEU A 47 -7.45 8.31 3.82
CA LEU A 47 -8.65 7.78 3.18
C LEU A 47 -9.73 7.35 4.19
N GLU A 48 -9.33 6.75 5.32
CA GLU A 48 -10.24 6.43 6.43
C GLU A 48 -10.89 7.69 7.01
N THR A 49 -10.11 8.76 7.19
CA THR A 49 -10.65 10.07 7.60
C THR A 49 -11.63 10.62 6.56
N ALA A 50 -11.26 10.61 5.28
CA ALA A 50 -12.15 11.09 4.22
C ALA A 50 -13.48 10.32 4.18
N ILE A 51 -13.47 9.00 4.32
CA ILE A 51 -14.70 8.20 4.39
C ILE A 51 -15.59 8.65 5.56
N THR A 52 -14.98 8.92 6.72
CA THR A 52 -15.70 9.41 7.91
C THR A 52 -16.31 10.79 7.68
N ASP A 53 -15.58 11.69 7.02
CA ASP A 53 -16.06 13.03 6.67
C ASP A 53 -17.24 12.97 5.70
N TYR A 54 -17.17 12.09 4.69
CA TYR A 54 -18.27 11.87 3.74
C TYR A 54 -19.51 11.28 4.43
N ASP A 55 -19.35 10.31 5.32
CA ASP A 55 -20.46 9.74 6.08
C ASP A 55 -21.12 10.79 6.99
N THR A 56 -20.32 11.65 7.60
CA THR A 56 -20.82 12.78 8.40
C THR A 56 -21.58 13.79 7.53
N PHE A 57 -21.03 14.14 6.36
CA PHE A 57 -21.68 15.05 5.42
C PHE A 57 -23.01 14.47 4.89
N LYS A 58 -23.06 13.16 4.60
CA LYS A 58 -24.28 12.46 4.22
C LYS A 58 -25.37 12.59 5.28
N LYS A 59 -25.05 12.25 6.54
CA LYS A 59 -25.98 12.35 7.68
C LYS A 59 -26.50 13.77 7.89
N ASN A 60 -25.62 14.76 7.77
CA ASN A 60 -26.01 16.17 7.87
C ASN A 60 -26.96 16.57 6.72
N THR A 61 -26.70 16.09 5.51
CA THR A 61 -27.56 16.37 4.34
C THR A 61 -28.96 15.76 4.50
N GLU A 62 -29.03 14.51 4.97
CA GLU A 62 -30.31 13.85 5.29
C GLU A 62 -31.05 14.60 6.40
N LYS A 63 -30.33 15.09 7.41
CA LYS A 63 -30.92 15.82 8.54
C LYS A 63 -31.58 17.14 8.15
N ILE A 64 -31.06 17.87 7.15
CA ILE A 64 -31.69 19.11 6.67
C ILE A 64 -33.12 18.83 6.19
N GLU A 65 -33.38 17.66 5.59
CA GLU A 65 -34.73 17.29 5.16
C GLU A 65 -35.65 16.94 6.32
N SER A 66 -35.13 16.26 7.35
CA SER A 66 -35.92 15.88 8.54
C SER A 66 -36.23 17.06 9.47
N ASP A 67 -35.34 18.05 9.54
CA ASP A 67 -35.47 19.19 10.47
C ASP A 67 -36.51 20.23 9.99
N ILE A 68 -36.92 20.19 8.72
CA ILE A 68 -37.92 21.11 8.15
C ILE A 68 -39.30 20.44 8.15
N SER A 69 -40.21 20.97 8.97
CA SER A 69 -41.58 20.46 9.07
C SER A 69 -42.35 20.59 7.74
N GLU A 70 -43.29 19.68 7.50
CA GLU A 70 -44.15 19.75 6.31
C GLU A 70 -45.18 20.88 6.39
N SER A 71 -45.44 21.40 7.60
CA SER A 71 -46.33 22.56 7.76
C SER A 71 -45.67 23.86 7.32
N ASP A 72 -44.36 24.00 7.55
CA ASP A 72 -43.60 25.23 7.27
C ASP A 72 -43.10 25.28 5.82
N PHE A 73 -42.89 24.12 5.20
CA PHE A 73 -42.46 23.99 3.82
C PHE A 73 -43.29 22.92 3.12
N LYS A 74 -43.93 23.24 1.99
CA LYS A 74 -44.92 22.36 1.35
C LYS A 74 -44.99 22.52 -0.16
N GLY A 75 -45.77 21.64 -0.79
CA GLY A 75 -46.05 21.65 -2.22
C GLY A 75 -44.87 21.21 -3.09
N ASP A 76 -44.93 21.54 -4.37
CA ASP A 76 -43.98 21.06 -5.37
C ASP A 76 -42.53 21.48 -5.09
N ILE A 77 -42.33 22.65 -4.49
CA ILE A 77 -40.99 23.13 -4.10
C ILE A 77 -40.38 22.19 -3.04
N ARG A 78 -41.17 21.74 -2.06
CA ARG A 78 -40.72 20.72 -1.08
C ARG A 78 -40.41 19.39 -1.75
N ASN A 79 -41.24 18.94 -2.67
CA ASN A 79 -40.99 17.68 -3.39
C ASN A 79 -39.70 17.73 -4.20
N LYS A 80 -39.42 18.85 -4.88
CA LYS A 80 -38.14 19.08 -5.57
C LYS A 80 -36.97 19.09 -4.60
N PHE A 81 -37.09 19.77 -3.46
CA PHE A 81 -36.06 19.78 -2.42
C PHE A 81 -35.75 18.36 -1.89
N LYS A 82 -36.76 17.57 -1.52
CA LYS A 82 -36.59 16.17 -1.08
C LYS A 82 -35.88 15.33 -2.14
N THR A 83 -36.22 15.54 -3.42
CA THR A 83 -35.59 14.84 -4.54
C THR A 83 -34.12 15.22 -4.69
N SER A 84 -33.78 16.50 -4.55
CA SER A 84 -32.40 16.98 -4.57
C SER A 84 -31.58 16.39 -3.41
N VAL A 85 -32.12 16.41 -2.17
CA VAL A 85 -31.47 15.78 -1.01
C VAL A 85 -31.19 14.30 -1.26
N LYS A 86 -32.19 13.54 -1.72
CA LYS A 86 -32.01 12.11 -2.06
C LYS A 86 -30.94 11.89 -3.12
N THR A 87 -30.88 12.75 -4.13
CA THR A 87 -29.87 12.66 -5.20
C THR A 87 -28.47 12.88 -4.64
N VAL A 88 -28.26 13.97 -3.88
CA VAL A 88 -26.98 14.28 -3.25
C VAL A 88 -26.55 13.17 -2.29
N THR A 89 -27.44 12.68 -1.44
CA THR A 89 -27.17 11.56 -0.52
C THR A 89 -26.75 10.29 -1.28
N LYS A 90 -27.39 10.00 -2.42
CA LYS A 90 -27.04 8.84 -3.26
C LYS A 90 -25.65 9.00 -3.87
N ASP A 91 -25.31 10.19 -4.35
CA ASP A 91 -24.00 10.48 -4.93
C ASP A 91 -22.89 10.38 -3.88
N ILE A 92 -23.08 10.97 -2.70
CA ILE A 92 -22.16 10.83 -1.56
C ILE A 92 -21.97 9.36 -1.20
N ASN A 93 -23.05 8.57 -1.17
CA ASN A 93 -22.96 7.13 -0.89
C ASN A 93 -22.18 6.36 -1.96
N SER A 94 -22.28 6.77 -3.24
CA SER A 94 -21.46 6.20 -4.31
C SER A 94 -19.98 6.49 -4.10
N ASP A 95 -19.63 7.72 -3.70
CA ASP A 95 -18.25 8.10 -3.44
C ASP A 95 -17.67 7.41 -2.20
N ILE A 96 -18.45 7.26 -1.13
CA ILE A 96 -18.07 6.42 0.02
C ILE A 96 -17.73 4.99 -0.44
N ASN A 97 -18.58 4.37 -1.27
CA ASN A 97 -18.33 3.02 -1.76
C ASN A 97 -17.04 2.94 -2.60
N LYS A 98 -16.76 3.94 -3.45
CA LYS A 98 -15.49 4.01 -4.20
C LYS A 98 -14.29 4.14 -3.26
N HIS A 99 -14.38 4.98 -2.23
CA HIS A 99 -13.32 5.14 -1.25
C HIS A 99 -13.10 3.88 -0.42
N GLN A 100 -14.16 3.15 -0.04
CA GLN A 100 -14.05 1.85 0.62
C GLN A 100 -13.35 0.81 -0.26
N ALA A 101 -13.68 0.75 -1.55
CA ALA A 101 -12.99 -0.14 -2.50
C ALA A 101 -11.49 0.20 -2.61
N ASN A 102 -11.16 1.49 -2.70
CA ASN A 102 -9.77 1.95 -2.70
C ASN A 102 -9.05 1.59 -1.39
N LEU A 103 -9.74 1.69 -0.26
CA LEU A 103 -9.18 1.32 1.05
C LEU A 103 -8.87 -0.18 1.14
N SER A 104 -9.74 -1.03 0.62
CA SER A 104 -9.50 -2.47 0.51
C SER A 104 -8.31 -2.78 -0.38
N SER A 105 -8.21 -2.15 -1.56
CA SER A 105 -7.07 -2.31 -2.47
C SER A 105 -5.76 -1.89 -1.80
N LEU A 106 -5.75 -0.73 -1.13
CA LEU A 106 -4.58 -0.21 -0.44
C LEU A 106 -4.17 -1.11 0.73
N SER A 107 -5.13 -1.66 1.48
CA SER A 107 -4.85 -2.60 2.57
C SER A 107 -4.24 -3.91 2.04
N GLY A 108 -4.70 -4.39 0.88
CA GLY A 108 -4.10 -5.55 0.21
C GLY A 108 -2.65 -5.31 -0.24
N GLU A 109 -2.36 -4.14 -0.82
CA GLU A 109 -0.99 -3.78 -1.21
C GLU A 109 -0.07 -3.68 0.01
N ILE A 110 -0.53 -3.07 1.11
CA ILE A 110 0.22 -3.00 2.37
C ILE A 110 0.53 -4.41 2.89
N ALA A 111 -0.47 -5.29 2.96
CA ALA A 111 -0.26 -6.66 3.46
C ALA A 111 0.74 -7.45 2.59
N GLY A 112 0.65 -7.32 1.27
CA GLY A 112 1.61 -7.95 0.34
C GLY A 112 3.04 -7.45 0.55
N LEU A 113 3.22 -6.14 0.70
CA LEU A 113 4.53 -5.55 0.97
C LEU A 113 5.07 -5.90 2.35
N GLU A 114 4.22 -6.00 3.38
CA GLU A 114 4.64 -6.43 4.73
C GLU A 114 5.14 -7.88 4.73
N LEU A 115 4.49 -8.76 3.96
CA LEU A 115 4.94 -10.14 3.77
C LEU A 115 6.30 -10.20 3.04
N GLU A 116 6.45 -9.44 1.96
CA GLU A 116 7.73 -9.34 1.25
C GLU A 116 8.82 -8.80 2.18
N GLN A 117 8.51 -7.73 2.92
CA GLN A 117 9.40 -7.08 3.88
C GLN A 117 9.93 -8.06 4.93
N GLY A 118 9.04 -8.87 5.52
CA GLY A 118 9.42 -9.88 6.51
C GLY A 118 10.38 -10.94 5.96
N ASN A 119 10.33 -11.22 4.65
CA ASN A 119 11.20 -12.20 4.00
C ASN A 119 12.54 -11.64 3.53
N LEU A 120 12.61 -10.36 3.16
CA LEU A 120 13.79 -9.76 2.52
C LEU A 120 15.06 -9.87 3.37
N LEU A 121 15.00 -9.67 4.69
CA LEU A 121 16.18 -9.83 5.56
C LEU A 121 16.63 -11.29 5.65
N SER A 122 15.70 -12.25 5.65
CA SER A 122 16.04 -13.68 5.62
C SER A 122 16.71 -14.06 4.29
N TRP A 123 16.20 -13.54 3.17
CA TRP A 123 16.81 -13.77 1.86
C TRP A 123 18.20 -13.13 1.73
N ALA A 124 18.39 -11.94 2.31
CA ALA A 124 19.70 -11.29 2.40
C ALA A 124 20.69 -12.15 3.21
N ALA A 125 20.29 -12.62 4.39
CA ALA A 125 21.12 -13.47 5.24
C ALA A 125 21.52 -14.78 4.52
N ASN A 126 20.56 -15.45 3.88
CA ASN A 126 20.83 -16.67 3.11
C ASN A 126 21.79 -16.43 1.93
N ALA A 127 21.68 -15.28 1.25
CA ALA A 127 22.60 -14.91 0.18
C ALA A 127 24.01 -14.62 0.71
N TRP A 128 24.13 -13.98 1.87
CA TRP A 128 25.41 -13.82 2.57
C TRP A 128 26.03 -15.15 2.98
N ASP A 129 25.26 -16.07 3.55
CA ASP A 129 25.74 -17.42 3.91
C ASP A 129 26.19 -18.21 2.68
N THR A 130 25.47 -18.10 1.58
CA THR A 130 25.85 -18.71 0.30
C THR A 130 27.18 -18.15 -0.20
N ALA A 131 27.36 -16.82 -0.14
CA ALA A 131 28.63 -16.18 -0.49
C ALA A 131 29.77 -16.69 0.41
N ALA A 132 29.56 -16.74 1.73
CA ALA A 132 30.55 -17.19 2.69
C ALA A 132 30.94 -18.67 2.48
N ASN A 133 29.96 -19.55 2.28
CA ASN A 133 30.21 -20.97 2.02
C ASN A 133 30.90 -21.20 0.68
N PHE A 134 30.54 -20.43 -0.35
CA PHE A 134 31.26 -20.44 -1.63
C PHE A 134 32.74 -20.09 -1.41
N PHE A 135 33.05 -18.99 -0.73
CA PHE A 135 34.45 -18.62 -0.46
C PHE A 135 35.19 -19.65 0.39
N LYS A 136 34.55 -20.26 1.40
CA LYS A 136 35.13 -21.35 2.21
C LYS A 136 35.47 -22.57 1.36
N SER A 137 34.67 -22.90 0.35
CA SER A 137 34.91 -24.06 -0.54
C SER A 137 36.14 -23.91 -1.46
N LEU A 138 36.70 -22.69 -1.55
CA LEU A 138 37.85 -22.38 -2.40
C LEU A 138 39.19 -22.48 -1.67
N VAL A 139 39.16 -22.68 -0.35
CA VAL A 139 40.33 -22.79 0.54
C VAL A 139 40.60 -24.26 0.83
#